data_AF-A0A7H8TCS5-F1
#
_entry.id   AF-A0A7H8TCS5-F1
#
_cell.length_a   1.000
_cell.length_b   1.000
_cell.length_c   1.000
_cell.angle_alpha   90.00
_cell.angle_beta   90.00
_cell.angle_gamma   90.00
#
_symmetry.space_group_name_H-M   'P 1'
#
loop_
_entity.id
_entity.type
_entity.pdbx_description
1 polymer ?
#
loop_
_entity_poly.entity_id
_entity_poly.type
_entity_poly.pdbx_seq_one_letter_code
_entity_poly.pdbx_strand_id
1 'polypeptide(L)'
;MHQSTREIRLAEALVESADTLVEEFEAAHHLSRVADHCVRLLPARAAGIMLIDDGRAVAPAAGSADREVVLELLAAQHGGGPGADCCGSGRPVPPVSIGAARAAGRWPEFTERALAHDIAVTYAVPLRRRERVLGALNVFGPAVPGGSPPDDGTTLRLAQLIADCAALGLENNSTYTQCRTLAGQLQEALSSRVRIEQAKGMLAERWNTAADDAFVALRQYARRHQLSLDRVARSVIDRVADDAELRRAAERGDH
;
A
#
# COMPACT_ATOMS: atom_id res chain seq x y z
N MET A 1 -34.24 9.04 -14.01
CA MET A 1 -32.94 9.09 -14.74
C MET A 1 -31.73 9.34 -13.84
N HIS A 2 -31.75 10.31 -12.90
CA HIS A 2 -30.58 10.61 -12.04
C HIS A 2 -30.11 9.45 -11.14
N GLN A 3 -31.01 8.56 -10.71
CA GLN A 3 -30.69 7.45 -9.80
C GLN A 3 -29.88 6.33 -10.49
N SER A 4 -30.27 5.89 -11.69
CA SER A 4 -29.50 4.91 -12.47
C SER A 4 -28.11 5.43 -12.87
N THR A 5 -27.96 6.73 -13.14
CA THR A 5 -26.62 7.31 -13.40
C THR A 5 -25.72 7.28 -12.17
N ARG A 6 -26.28 7.43 -10.97
CA ARG A 6 -25.53 7.35 -9.72
C ARG A 6 -25.13 5.90 -9.40
N GLU A 7 -26.03 4.94 -9.61
CA GLU A 7 -25.77 3.51 -9.43
C GLU A 7 -24.68 3.00 -10.38
N ILE A 8 -24.69 3.44 -11.65
CA ILE A 8 -23.65 3.10 -12.63
C ILE A 8 -22.30 3.66 -12.21
N ARG A 9 -22.22 4.93 -11.77
CA ARG A 9 -20.95 5.53 -11.27
C ARG A 9 -20.42 4.83 -10.02
N LEU A 10 -21.31 4.38 -9.14
CA LEU A 10 -20.93 3.55 -7.98
C LEU A 10 -20.38 2.19 -8.42
N ALA A 11 -21.00 1.55 -9.41
CA ALA A 11 -20.50 0.30 -9.97
C ALA A 11 -19.16 0.50 -10.68
N GLU A 12 -18.97 1.58 -11.44
CA GLU A 12 -17.69 1.93 -12.07
C GLU A 12 -16.60 2.15 -11.01
N ALA A 13 -16.89 2.92 -9.96
CA ALA A 13 -15.97 3.14 -8.86
C ALA A 13 -15.60 1.82 -8.13
N LEU A 14 -16.56 0.91 -7.97
CA LEU A 14 -16.34 -0.40 -7.37
C LEU A 14 -15.47 -1.28 -8.25
N VAL A 15 -15.74 -1.35 -9.56
CA VAL A 15 -14.96 -2.15 -10.52
C VAL A 15 -13.52 -1.63 -10.62
N GLU A 16 -13.36 -0.31 -10.72
CA GLU A 16 -12.03 0.33 -10.77
C GLU A 16 -11.27 0.17 -9.44
N SER A 17 -11.99 0.13 -8.32
CA SER A 17 -11.39 -0.16 -7.02
C SER A 17 -11.05 -1.64 -6.85
N ALA A 18 -11.68 -2.54 -7.61
CA ALA A 18 -11.37 -3.98 -7.59
C ALA A 18 -10.19 -4.33 -8.52
N ASP A 19 -9.95 -3.54 -9.58
CA ASP A 19 -8.83 -3.70 -10.52
C ASP A 19 -7.49 -3.24 -9.93
N THR A 20 -7.03 -3.97 -8.91
CA THR A 20 -5.85 -3.65 -8.09
C THR A 20 -4.71 -4.65 -8.25
N LEU A 21 -4.92 -5.69 -9.06
CA LEU A 21 -4.00 -6.80 -9.31
C LEU A 21 -3.23 -6.63 -10.63
N VAL A 22 -2.80 -5.40 -10.91
CA VAL A 22 -1.98 -5.03 -12.07
C VAL A 22 -0.54 -4.77 -11.65
N GLU A 23 0.42 -5.02 -12.55
CA GLU A 23 1.86 -4.89 -12.24
C GLU A 23 2.29 -3.45 -11.88
N GLU A 24 1.51 -2.44 -12.29
CA GLU A 24 1.77 -1.00 -12.06
C GLU A 24 0.79 -0.37 -11.04
N PHE A 25 0.42 -1.10 -9.99
CA PHE A 25 -0.42 -0.49 -8.95
C PHE A 25 0.34 0.57 -8.15
N GLU A 26 -0.09 1.82 -8.29
CA GLU A 26 0.35 2.93 -7.45
C GLU A 26 -0.73 3.29 -6.44
N ALA A 27 -0.46 3.07 -5.15
CA ALA A 27 -1.41 3.35 -4.06
C ALA A 27 -1.90 4.80 -4.08
N ALA A 28 -1.01 5.77 -4.34
CA ALA A 28 -1.37 7.19 -4.42
C ALA A 28 -2.35 7.47 -5.58
N HIS A 29 -2.12 6.86 -6.75
CA HIS A 29 -3.01 7.02 -7.89
C HIS A 29 -4.39 6.38 -7.63
N HIS A 30 -4.42 5.17 -7.07
CA HIS A 30 -5.66 4.51 -6.67
C HIS A 30 -6.47 5.35 -5.68
N LEU A 31 -5.84 5.84 -4.61
CA LEU A 31 -6.50 6.65 -3.59
C LEU A 31 -6.96 8.02 -4.13
N SER A 32 -6.20 8.62 -5.05
CA SER A 32 -6.63 9.83 -5.77
C SER A 32 -7.92 9.58 -6.55
N ARG A 33 -8.01 8.49 -7.32
CA ARG A 33 -9.21 8.15 -8.09
C ARG A 33 -10.42 7.86 -7.20
N VAL A 34 -10.20 7.22 -6.05
CA VAL A 34 -11.26 7.01 -5.05
C VAL A 34 -11.78 8.34 -4.50
N ALA A 35 -10.89 9.28 -4.17
CA ALA A 35 -11.30 10.62 -3.75
C ALA A 35 -12.06 11.37 -4.85
N ASP A 36 -11.65 11.23 -6.11
CA ASP A 36 -12.37 11.79 -7.26
C ASP A 36 -13.80 11.21 -7.39
N HIS A 37 -13.97 9.90 -7.16
CA HIS A 37 -15.29 9.26 -7.13
C HIS A 37 -16.14 9.77 -5.97
N CYS A 38 -15.57 10.02 -4.79
CA CYS A 38 -16.30 10.65 -3.68
C CYS A 38 -16.90 11.99 -4.08
N VAL A 39 -16.11 12.87 -4.72
CA VAL A 39 -16.59 14.19 -5.17
C VAL A 39 -17.71 14.06 -6.19
N ARG A 40 -17.66 13.06 -7.09
CA ARG A 40 -18.72 12.82 -8.09
C ARG A 40 -20.01 12.20 -7.53
N LEU A 41 -19.93 11.47 -6.43
CA LEU A 41 -21.02 10.64 -5.89
C LEU A 41 -21.72 11.25 -4.66
N LEU A 42 -21.05 12.19 -4.00
CA LEU A 42 -21.49 12.84 -2.77
C LEU A 42 -21.61 14.36 -3.01
N PRO A 43 -22.44 15.06 -2.22
CA PRO A 43 -22.49 16.53 -2.24
C PRO A 43 -21.24 17.10 -1.57
N ALA A 44 -20.10 16.98 -2.26
CA ALA A 44 -18.79 17.41 -1.81
C ALA A 44 -18.20 18.40 -2.80
N ARG A 45 -17.46 19.39 -2.28
CA ARG A 45 -16.58 20.24 -3.09
C ARG A 45 -15.26 19.51 -3.35
N ALA A 46 -14.72 18.91 -2.30
CA ALA A 46 -13.46 18.18 -2.35
C ALA A 46 -13.47 16.99 -1.38
N ALA A 47 -12.59 16.02 -1.62
CA ALA A 47 -12.37 14.89 -0.72
C ALA A 47 -10.88 14.57 -0.69
N GLY A 48 -10.39 13.89 0.35
CA GLY A 48 -8.99 13.51 0.46
C GLY A 48 -8.79 12.35 1.42
N ILE A 49 -7.73 11.58 1.23
CA ILE A 49 -7.44 10.39 2.03
C ILE A 49 -6.17 10.63 2.82
N MET A 50 -6.19 10.32 4.12
CA MET A 50 -5.02 10.33 4.99
C MET A 50 -4.72 8.91 5.41
N LEU A 51 -3.47 8.44 5.25
CA LEU A 51 -3.01 7.14 5.73
C LEU A 51 -2.23 7.26 7.04
N ILE A 52 -2.37 6.28 7.93
CA ILE A 52 -1.71 6.24 9.24
C ILE A 52 -0.24 5.83 9.13
N ASP A 53 0.05 4.73 8.44
CA ASP A 53 1.37 4.07 8.47
C ASP A 53 2.48 4.90 7.79
N ASP A 54 2.11 5.74 6.83
CA ASP A 54 3.06 6.54 6.04
C ASP A 54 3.00 8.05 6.37
N GLY A 55 2.06 8.51 7.20
CA GLY A 55 1.74 9.95 7.36
C GLY A 55 1.35 10.65 6.06
N ARG A 56 1.16 9.91 4.97
CA ARG A 56 0.90 10.43 3.63
C ARG A 56 -0.55 10.85 3.50
N ALA A 57 -0.75 12.14 3.25
CA ALA A 57 -1.98 12.70 2.74
C ALA A 57 -2.01 12.53 1.21
N VAL A 58 -3.09 11.96 0.70
CA VAL A 58 -3.38 11.82 -0.74
C VAL A 58 -4.58 12.68 -1.08
N ALA A 59 -4.44 13.50 -2.11
CA ALA A 59 -5.48 14.35 -2.63
C ALA A 59 -5.86 13.92 -4.07
N PRO A 60 -7.12 14.13 -4.48
CA PRO A 60 -7.59 13.88 -5.82
C PRO A 60 -6.81 14.66 -6.89
N ALA A 61 -6.88 14.19 -8.12
CA ALA A 61 -6.15 14.77 -9.26
C ALA A 61 -7.02 15.75 -10.07
N ALA A 62 -8.34 15.75 -9.86
CA ALA A 62 -9.27 16.59 -10.59
C ALA A 62 -9.21 18.07 -10.13
N GLY A 63 -8.24 18.82 -10.67
CA GLY A 63 -8.10 20.27 -10.51
C GLY A 63 -7.01 20.68 -9.51
N SER A 64 -6.08 21.55 -9.91
CA SER A 64 -4.95 21.95 -9.07
C SER A 64 -5.36 22.73 -7.81
N ALA A 65 -6.37 23.59 -7.91
CA ALA A 65 -6.82 24.43 -6.79
C ALA A 65 -7.45 23.61 -5.65
N ASP A 66 -8.41 22.73 -5.94
CA ASP A 66 -9.04 21.90 -4.89
C ASP A 66 -8.05 20.87 -4.31
N ARG A 67 -7.06 20.43 -5.10
CA ARG A 67 -5.97 19.57 -4.61
C ARG A 67 -5.13 20.26 -3.54
N GLU A 68 -4.73 21.51 -3.75
CA GLU A 68 -3.95 22.28 -2.77
C GLU A 68 -4.75 22.50 -1.48
N VAL A 69 -6.03 22.86 -1.60
CA VAL A 69 -6.95 22.98 -0.45
C VAL A 69 -7.02 21.68 0.34
N VAL A 70 -7.22 20.54 -0.33
CA VAL A 70 -7.28 19.23 0.34
C VAL A 70 -5.99 18.93 1.08
N LEU A 71 -4.83 19.12 0.43
CA LEU A 71 -3.54 18.84 1.07
C LEU A 71 -3.31 19.73 2.30
N GLU A 72 -3.66 21.02 2.22
CA GLU A 72 -3.58 21.92 3.37
C GLU A 72 -4.50 21.47 4.51
N LEU A 73 -5.76 21.15 4.22
CA LEU A 73 -6.71 20.72 5.23
C LEU A 73 -6.32 19.40 5.88
N LEU A 74 -5.81 18.44 5.10
CA LEU A 74 -5.27 17.19 5.65
C LEU A 74 -4.06 17.45 6.55
N ALA A 75 -3.15 18.35 6.15
CA ALA A 75 -2.01 18.73 6.97
C ALA A 75 -2.41 19.44 8.27
N ALA A 76 -3.47 20.26 8.25
CA ALA A 76 -3.98 20.92 9.45
C ALA A 76 -4.46 19.94 10.54
N GLN A 77 -4.86 18.73 10.16
CA GLN A 77 -5.35 17.74 11.13
C GLN A 77 -4.25 17.11 11.99
N HIS A 78 -2.96 17.41 11.76
CA HIS A 78 -1.90 17.06 12.71
C HIS A 78 -2.13 17.73 14.08
N GLY A 79 -2.73 18.91 14.11
CA GLY A 79 -3.18 19.61 15.32
C GLY A 79 -4.56 19.17 15.84
N GLY A 80 -5.16 18.14 15.22
CA GLY A 80 -6.52 17.68 15.47
C GLY A 80 -7.49 18.04 14.36
N GLY A 81 -8.40 17.12 14.03
CA GLY A 81 -9.41 17.30 12.98
C GLY A 81 -10.32 16.08 12.84
N PRO A 82 -11.42 16.19 12.08
CA PRO A 82 -12.35 15.09 11.85
C PRO A 82 -11.67 13.79 11.39
N GLY A 83 -10.72 13.88 10.46
CA GLY A 83 -9.97 12.72 9.97
C GLY A 83 -9.03 12.12 11.01
N ALA A 84 -8.35 12.95 11.79
CA ALA A 84 -7.49 12.48 12.89
C ALA A 84 -8.31 11.78 13.98
N ASP A 85 -9.45 12.35 14.36
CA ASP A 85 -10.38 11.74 15.32
C ASP A 85 -10.99 10.44 14.77
N CYS A 86 -11.27 10.40 13.47
CA CYS A 86 -11.74 9.21 12.78
C CYS A 86 -10.68 8.09 12.79
N CYS A 87 -9.43 8.41 12.47
CA CYS A 87 -8.29 7.49 12.56
C CYS A 87 -8.10 6.97 13.98
N GLY A 88 -8.10 7.86 14.98
CA GLY A 88 -7.87 7.51 16.38
C GLY A 88 -8.99 6.68 17.00
N SER A 89 -10.24 6.91 16.61
CA SER A 89 -11.40 6.17 17.13
C SER A 89 -11.79 4.94 16.30
N GLY A 90 -11.34 4.87 15.05
CA GLY A 90 -11.80 3.87 14.08
C GLY A 90 -13.29 3.98 13.71
N ARG A 91 -13.93 5.12 14.04
CA ARG A 91 -15.36 5.35 13.83
C ARG A 91 -15.60 6.54 12.90
N PRO A 92 -16.68 6.53 12.11
CA PRO A 92 -17.09 7.70 11.34
C PRO A 92 -17.29 8.93 12.22
N VAL A 93 -16.83 10.08 11.74
CA VAL A 93 -17.20 11.39 12.25
C VAL A 93 -18.32 11.91 11.32
N PRO A 94 -19.56 12.07 11.82
CA PRO A 94 -20.69 12.51 10.99
C PRO A 94 -20.49 13.95 10.49
N PRO A 95 -21.31 14.42 9.54
CA PRO A 95 -21.26 15.80 9.06
C PRO A 95 -21.25 16.84 10.19
N VAL A 96 -20.20 17.65 10.24
CA VAL A 96 -20.01 18.75 11.18
C VAL A 96 -20.02 20.07 10.44
N SER A 97 -20.76 21.05 10.98
CA SER A 97 -20.66 22.45 10.55
C SER A 97 -19.39 23.08 11.12
N ILE A 98 -18.49 23.51 10.24
CA ILE A 98 -17.20 24.10 10.59
C ILE A 98 -17.38 25.44 11.34
N GLY A 99 -18.38 26.23 10.97
CA GLY A 99 -18.67 27.51 11.63
C GLY A 99 -19.25 27.39 13.04
N ALA A 100 -19.57 26.19 13.51
CA ALA A 100 -20.11 25.99 14.86
C ALA A 100 -19.02 26.14 15.92
N ALA A 101 -19.33 26.80 17.05
CA ALA A 101 -18.40 27.00 18.16
C ALA A 101 -17.76 25.69 18.68
N ARG A 102 -18.50 24.58 18.61
CA ARG A 102 -17.99 23.25 18.98
C ARG A 102 -16.85 22.77 18.06
N ALA A 103 -16.93 23.02 16.75
CA ALA A 103 -15.88 22.67 15.81
C ALA A 103 -14.63 23.53 16.08
N ALA A 104 -14.81 24.86 16.21
CA ALA A 104 -13.74 25.80 16.53
C ALA A 104 -13.03 25.49 17.86
N GLY A 105 -13.76 25.02 18.89
CA GLY A 105 -13.16 24.63 20.16
C GLY A 105 -12.44 23.28 20.13
N ARG A 106 -12.88 22.35 19.26
CA ARG A 106 -12.31 20.98 19.17
C ARG A 106 -11.15 20.89 18.19
N TRP A 107 -11.21 21.64 17.09
CA TRP A 107 -10.23 21.62 16.00
C TRP A 107 -9.94 23.05 15.53
N PRO A 108 -9.24 23.88 16.34
CA PRO A 108 -9.11 25.32 16.07
C PRO A 108 -8.40 25.62 14.75
N GLU A 109 -7.21 25.06 14.53
CA GLU A 109 -6.40 25.30 13.32
C GLU A 109 -7.10 24.78 12.06
N PHE A 110 -7.67 23.58 12.13
CA PHE A 110 -8.41 23.00 11.01
C PHE A 110 -9.65 23.83 10.66
N THR A 111 -10.38 24.34 11.67
CA THR A 111 -11.57 25.18 11.45
C THR A 111 -11.21 26.50 10.78
N GLU A 112 -10.14 27.15 11.23
CA GLU A 112 -9.65 28.40 10.63
C GLU A 112 -9.30 28.21 9.14
N ARG A 113 -8.50 27.20 8.81
CA ARG A 113 -8.11 26.91 7.43
C ARG A 113 -9.28 26.47 6.55
N ALA A 114 -10.21 25.67 7.09
CA ALA A 114 -11.41 25.24 6.37
C ALA A 114 -12.28 26.44 5.97
N LEU A 115 -12.49 27.39 6.88
CA LEU A 115 -13.27 28.60 6.60
C LEU A 115 -12.59 29.51 5.58
N ALA A 116 -11.25 29.61 5.59
CA ALA A 116 -10.50 30.38 4.61
C ALA A 116 -10.69 29.87 3.17
N HIS A 117 -11.06 28.60 3.01
CA HIS A 117 -11.32 27.94 1.72
C HIS A 117 -12.80 27.73 1.41
N ASP A 118 -13.71 28.44 2.11
CA ASP A 118 -15.17 28.30 1.98
C ASP A 118 -15.70 26.87 2.24
N ILE A 119 -15.00 26.09 3.06
CA ILE A 119 -15.47 24.78 3.53
C ILE A 119 -16.33 24.99 4.77
N ALA A 120 -17.62 24.75 4.62
CA ALA A 120 -18.59 24.95 5.70
C ALA A 120 -18.99 23.65 6.40
N VAL A 121 -18.85 22.51 5.72
CA VAL A 121 -19.21 21.19 6.25
C VAL A 121 -18.07 20.20 6.00
N THR A 122 -17.80 19.36 6.98
CA THR A 122 -16.86 18.24 6.81
C THR A 122 -17.35 16.98 7.50
N TYR A 123 -16.91 15.83 7.02
CA TYR A 123 -17.05 14.55 7.71
C TYR A 123 -15.90 13.63 7.32
N ALA A 124 -15.69 12.60 8.14
CA ALA A 124 -14.67 11.61 7.88
C ALA A 124 -15.19 10.19 8.13
N VAL A 125 -14.74 9.25 7.31
CA VAL A 125 -15.02 7.81 7.49
C VAL A 125 -13.72 7.01 7.46
N PRO A 126 -13.59 5.97 8.28
CA PRO A 126 -12.35 5.21 8.38
C PRO A 126 -12.15 4.35 7.13
N LEU A 127 -10.94 4.35 6.59
CA LEU A 127 -10.46 3.28 5.71
C LEU A 127 -10.06 2.13 6.62
N ARG A 128 -10.87 1.08 6.67
CA ARG A 128 -10.64 -0.06 7.57
C ARG A 128 -10.82 -1.39 6.87
N ARG A 129 -10.01 -2.36 7.29
CA ARG A 129 -10.14 -3.77 6.92
C ARG A 129 -10.01 -4.63 8.16
N ARG A 130 -11.01 -5.49 8.37
CA ARG A 130 -11.18 -6.24 9.63
C ARG A 130 -11.08 -5.28 10.83
N GLU A 131 -10.13 -5.52 11.73
CA GLU A 131 -9.88 -4.70 12.93
C GLU A 131 -8.81 -3.62 12.74
N ARG A 132 -8.25 -3.46 11.53
CA ARG A 132 -7.18 -2.49 11.25
C ARG A 132 -7.73 -1.24 10.57
N VAL A 133 -7.44 -0.08 11.14
CA VAL A 133 -7.64 1.22 10.50
C VAL A 133 -6.37 1.56 9.71
N LEU A 134 -6.53 1.79 8.41
CA LEU A 134 -5.46 2.17 7.49
C LEU A 134 -5.35 3.69 7.35
N GLY A 135 -6.44 4.41 7.59
CA GLY A 135 -6.56 5.84 7.33
C GLY A 135 -7.98 6.38 7.48
N ALA A 136 -8.21 7.58 6.96
CA ALA A 136 -9.53 8.20 6.87
C ALA A 136 -9.75 8.88 5.53
N LEU A 137 -10.96 8.73 4.99
CA LEU A 137 -11.48 9.52 3.88
C LEU A 137 -12.16 10.74 4.49
N ASN A 138 -11.68 11.91 4.10
CA ASN A 138 -12.15 13.21 4.52
C ASN A 138 -12.95 13.81 3.38
N VAL A 139 -14.11 14.35 3.69
CA VAL A 139 -14.97 15.02 2.71
C VAL A 139 -15.22 16.45 3.16
N PHE A 140 -15.11 17.37 2.20
CA PHE A 140 -15.22 18.81 2.40
C PHE A 140 -16.32 19.33 1.49
N GLY A 141 -17.33 19.96 2.10
CA GLY A 141 -18.53 20.42 1.43
C GLY A 141 -18.74 21.92 1.59
N PRO A 142 -19.43 22.55 0.62
CA PRO A 142 -19.91 23.92 0.77
C PRO A 142 -21.02 23.99 1.82
N ALA A 143 -21.47 25.21 2.14
CA ALA A 143 -22.62 25.40 3.01
C ALA A 143 -23.87 24.77 2.40
N VAL A 144 -24.63 24.01 3.19
CA VAL A 144 -25.90 23.43 2.76
C VAL A 144 -27.02 24.46 2.94
N PRO A 145 -27.80 24.79 1.90
CA PRO A 145 -28.98 25.64 2.03
C PRO A 145 -29.95 25.01 3.05
N GLY A 146 -30.28 25.73 4.13
CA GLY A 146 -31.14 25.20 5.22
C GLY A 146 -30.40 24.84 6.52
N GLY A 147 -29.08 25.03 6.59
CA GLY A 147 -28.32 25.12 7.84
C GLY A 147 -27.69 23.82 8.34
N SER A 148 -28.36 22.67 8.16
CA SER A 148 -27.76 21.36 8.48
C SER A 148 -27.80 20.45 7.25
N PRO A 149 -26.69 19.75 6.92
CA PRO A 149 -26.74 18.68 5.93
C PRO A 149 -27.84 17.68 6.32
N PRO A 150 -28.68 17.22 5.37
CA PRO A 150 -29.71 16.23 5.66
C PRO A 150 -29.03 14.95 6.20
N ASP A 151 -29.31 14.64 7.47
CA ASP A 151 -28.79 13.48 8.19
C ASP A 151 -29.72 12.27 8.03
N ASP A 152 -29.90 11.82 6.79
CA ASP A 152 -30.57 10.53 6.53
C ASP A 152 -29.59 9.34 6.70
N GLY A 153 -28.34 9.62 7.06
CA GLY A 153 -27.22 8.68 7.15
C GLY A 153 -26.79 8.06 5.81
N THR A 154 -27.47 8.35 4.70
CA THR A 154 -27.17 7.79 3.37
C THR A 154 -25.83 8.29 2.86
N THR A 155 -25.56 9.59 3.02
CA THR A 155 -24.27 10.20 2.61
C THR A 155 -23.09 9.57 3.34
N LEU A 156 -23.20 9.38 4.66
CA LEU A 156 -22.13 8.77 5.46
C LEU A 156 -21.94 7.29 5.12
N ARG A 157 -23.05 6.55 4.90
CA ARG A 157 -23.00 5.16 4.43
C ARG A 157 -22.32 5.02 3.07
N LEU A 158 -22.64 5.89 2.12
CA LEU A 158 -22.00 5.88 0.80
C LEU A 158 -20.52 6.23 0.88
N ALA A 159 -20.15 7.23 1.69
CA ALA A 159 -18.75 7.54 1.94
C ALA A 159 -18.02 6.33 2.55
N GLN A 160 -18.62 5.63 3.51
CA GLN A 160 -18.04 4.42 4.09
C GLN A 160 -17.85 3.32 3.04
N LEU A 161 -18.83 3.08 2.16
CA LEU A 161 -18.69 2.09 1.08
C LEU A 161 -17.52 2.43 0.15
N ILE A 162 -17.33 3.71 -0.17
CA ILE A 162 -16.21 4.14 -1.00
C ILE A 162 -14.86 3.97 -0.25
N ALA A 163 -14.80 4.34 1.03
CA ALA A 163 -13.62 4.12 1.86
C ALA A 163 -13.30 2.63 2.05
N ASP A 164 -14.32 1.77 2.14
CA ASP A 164 -14.15 0.33 2.15
C ASP A 164 -13.52 -0.13 0.82
N CYS A 165 -14.04 0.32 -0.33
CA CYS A 165 -13.46 -0.02 -1.64
C CYS A 165 -11.95 0.31 -1.72
N ALA A 166 -11.55 1.52 -1.29
CA ALA A 166 -10.14 1.89 -1.18
C ALA A 166 -9.34 0.94 -0.29
N ALA A 167 -9.88 0.62 0.89
CA ALA A 167 -9.19 -0.24 1.84
C ALA A 167 -9.02 -1.67 1.30
N LEU A 168 -9.98 -2.16 0.50
CA LEU A 168 -9.89 -3.46 -0.21
C LEU A 168 -8.76 -3.44 -1.24
N GLY A 169 -8.67 -2.37 -2.04
CA GLY A 169 -7.62 -2.25 -3.06
C GLY A 169 -6.21 -2.21 -2.47
N LEU A 170 -6.02 -1.46 -1.38
CA LEU A 170 -4.75 -1.41 -0.65
C LEU A 170 -4.35 -2.79 -0.08
N GLU A 171 -5.29 -3.53 0.50
CA GLU A 171 -5.03 -4.87 1.07
C GLU A 171 -4.72 -5.90 -0.03
N ASN A 172 -5.46 -5.88 -1.13
CA ASN A 172 -5.23 -6.75 -2.28
C ASN A 172 -3.83 -6.57 -2.84
N ASN A 173 -3.40 -5.33 -3.05
CA ASN A 173 -2.07 -5.05 -3.58
C ASN A 173 -0.95 -5.45 -2.60
N SER A 174 -1.12 -5.16 -1.31
CA SER A 174 -0.16 -5.55 -0.28
C SER A 174 0.03 -7.08 -0.25
N THR A 175 -1.09 -7.82 -0.28
CA THR A 175 -1.10 -9.28 -0.31
C THR A 175 -0.47 -9.84 -1.59
N TYR A 176 -0.82 -9.27 -2.75
CA TYR A 176 -0.28 -9.67 -4.04
C TYR A 176 1.24 -9.48 -4.10
N THR A 177 1.73 -8.31 -3.65
CA THR A 177 3.16 -7.99 -3.61
C THR A 177 3.91 -8.96 -2.69
N GLN A 178 3.39 -9.22 -1.49
CA GLN A 178 3.99 -10.16 -0.55
C GLN A 178 4.07 -11.59 -1.13
N CYS A 179 2.99 -12.07 -1.75
CA CYS A 179 2.95 -13.37 -2.41
C CYS A 179 3.96 -13.46 -3.57
N ARG A 180 4.06 -12.42 -4.42
CA ARG A 180 5.03 -12.38 -5.52
C ARG A 180 6.47 -12.38 -5.02
N THR A 181 6.79 -11.58 -4.00
CA THR A 181 8.12 -11.57 -3.39
C THR A 181 8.47 -12.94 -2.83
N LEU A 182 7.56 -13.57 -2.08
CA LEU A 182 7.78 -14.91 -1.53
C LEU A 182 7.96 -15.96 -2.64
N ALA A 183 7.11 -15.94 -3.67
CA ALA A 183 7.24 -16.85 -4.81
C ALA A 183 8.58 -16.67 -5.54
N GLY A 184 9.03 -15.43 -5.73
CA GLY A 184 10.34 -15.12 -6.30
C GLY A 184 11.50 -15.67 -5.46
N GLN A 185 11.46 -15.47 -4.15
CA GLN A 185 12.46 -16.00 -3.21
C GLN A 185 12.49 -17.54 -3.21
N LEU A 186 11.31 -18.19 -3.23
CA LEU A 186 11.21 -19.64 -3.32
C LEU A 186 11.74 -20.18 -4.66
N GLN A 187 11.41 -19.52 -5.77
CA GLN A 187 11.88 -19.89 -7.10
C GLN A 187 13.41 -19.75 -7.20
N GLU A 188 13.97 -18.68 -6.64
CA GLU A 188 15.42 -18.46 -6.59
C GLU A 188 16.10 -19.53 -5.74
N ALA A 189 15.56 -19.85 -4.56
CA ALA A 189 16.08 -20.90 -3.69
C ALA A 189 16.03 -22.29 -4.35
N LEU A 190 14.94 -22.63 -5.04
CA LEU A 190 14.80 -23.89 -5.77
C LEU A 190 15.80 -23.97 -6.94
N SER A 191 15.91 -22.88 -7.71
CA SER A 191 16.86 -22.80 -8.83
C SER A 191 18.31 -22.89 -8.36
N SER A 192 18.62 -22.27 -7.22
CA SER A 192 19.93 -22.38 -6.54
C SER A 192 20.22 -23.81 -6.13
N ARG A 193 19.27 -24.51 -5.50
CA ARG A 193 19.43 -25.91 -5.10
C ARG A 193 19.69 -26.83 -6.30
N VAL A 194 18.96 -26.66 -7.40
CA VAL A 194 19.19 -27.44 -8.63
C VAL A 194 20.62 -27.25 -9.14
N ARG A 195 21.11 -26.01 -9.23
CA ARG A 195 22.48 -25.73 -9.67
C ARG A 195 23.53 -26.30 -8.72
N ILE A 196 23.32 -26.19 -7.42
CA ILE A 196 24.23 -26.76 -6.42
C ILE A 196 24.30 -28.28 -6.55
N GLU A 197 23.17 -28.96 -6.71
CA GLU A 197 23.13 -30.42 -6.92
C GLU A 197 23.79 -30.83 -8.24
N GLN A 198 23.60 -30.07 -9.32
CA GLN A 198 24.27 -30.29 -10.61
C GLN A 198 25.79 -30.15 -10.49
N ALA A 199 26.27 -29.05 -9.89
CA ALA A 199 27.69 -28.81 -9.67
C ALA A 199 28.31 -29.90 -8.79
N LYS A 200 27.62 -30.30 -7.72
CA LYS A 200 28.03 -31.41 -6.84
C LYS A 200 28.20 -32.71 -7.64
N GLY A 201 27.23 -33.06 -8.48
CA GLY A 201 27.30 -34.24 -9.34
C GLY A 201 28.45 -34.19 -10.35
N MET A 202 28.67 -33.04 -10.99
CA MET A 202 29.78 -32.84 -11.94
C MET A 202 31.15 -33.01 -11.28
N LEU A 203 31.34 -32.48 -10.06
CA LEU A 203 32.60 -32.61 -9.34
C LEU A 203 32.81 -34.02 -8.79
N ALA A 204 31.75 -34.67 -8.27
CA ALA A 204 31.82 -36.03 -7.76
C ALA A 204 32.27 -37.02 -8.85
N GLU A 205 31.69 -36.91 -10.05
CA GLU A 205 32.07 -37.71 -11.21
C GLU A 205 33.51 -37.41 -11.64
N ARG A 206 33.84 -36.13 -11.85
CA ARG A 206 35.17 -35.71 -12.33
C ARG A 206 36.30 -36.12 -11.39
N TRP A 207 36.08 -36.03 -10.09
CA TRP A 207 37.10 -36.34 -9.08
C TRP A 207 37.06 -37.80 -8.64
N ASN A 208 36.10 -38.59 -9.11
CA ASN A 208 35.84 -39.96 -8.69
C ASN A 208 35.73 -40.07 -7.16
N THR A 209 34.85 -39.25 -6.57
CA THR A 209 34.65 -39.11 -5.11
C THR A 209 33.16 -39.14 -4.74
N ALA A 210 32.85 -39.23 -3.45
CA ALA A 210 31.47 -39.16 -3.00
C ALA A 210 30.88 -37.76 -3.22
N ALA A 211 29.58 -37.68 -3.49
CA ALA A 211 28.88 -36.41 -3.65
C ALA A 211 29.01 -35.51 -2.41
N ASP A 212 29.09 -36.09 -1.22
CA ASP A 212 29.27 -35.36 0.04
C ASP A 212 30.64 -34.68 0.11
N ASP A 213 31.71 -35.36 -0.33
CA ASP A 213 33.07 -34.79 -0.39
C ASP A 213 33.14 -33.62 -1.38
N ALA A 214 32.50 -33.78 -2.55
CA ALA A 214 32.37 -32.72 -3.54
C ALA A 214 31.59 -31.50 -3.01
N PHE A 215 30.55 -31.75 -2.21
CA PHE A 215 29.76 -30.68 -1.58
C PHE A 215 30.53 -29.94 -0.48
N VAL A 216 31.35 -30.66 0.30
CA VAL A 216 32.28 -30.06 1.27
C VAL A 216 33.24 -29.11 0.57
N ALA A 217 33.82 -29.53 -0.56
CA ALA A 217 34.72 -28.72 -1.38
C ALA A 217 34.04 -27.42 -1.87
N LEU A 218 32.84 -27.54 -2.48
CA LEU A 218 32.04 -26.38 -2.92
C LEU A 218 31.81 -25.38 -1.80
N ARG A 219 31.47 -25.86 -0.60
CA ARG A 219 31.17 -25.03 0.57
C ARG A 219 32.41 -24.32 1.11
N GLN A 220 33.53 -25.02 1.20
CA GLN A 220 34.79 -24.46 1.68
C GLN A 220 35.33 -23.42 0.70
N TYR A 221 35.27 -23.69 -0.60
CA TYR A 221 35.61 -22.72 -1.64
C TYR A 221 34.71 -21.48 -1.55
N ALA A 222 33.38 -21.66 -1.49
CA ALA A 222 32.45 -20.55 -1.32
C ALA A 222 32.78 -19.66 -0.11
N ARG A 223 33.08 -20.28 1.04
CA ARG A 223 33.47 -19.56 2.27
C ARG A 223 34.80 -18.81 2.12
N ARG A 224 35.83 -19.47 1.58
CA ARG A 224 37.18 -18.90 1.41
C ARG A 224 37.18 -17.67 0.51
N HIS A 225 36.34 -17.69 -0.53
CA HIS A 225 36.23 -16.60 -1.51
C HIS A 225 35.07 -15.64 -1.21
N GLN A 226 34.36 -15.81 -0.08
CA GLN A 226 33.20 -14.99 0.31
C GLN A 226 32.12 -14.94 -0.80
N LEU A 227 31.91 -16.04 -1.50
CA LEU A 227 30.92 -16.19 -2.56
C LEU A 227 29.71 -16.97 -2.04
N SER A 228 28.55 -16.73 -2.65
CA SER A 228 27.40 -17.61 -2.43
C SER A 228 27.68 -18.99 -3.04
N LEU A 229 27.16 -20.03 -2.39
CA LEU A 229 27.31 -21.41 -2.87
C LEU A 229 26.71 -21.58 -4.27
N ASP A 230 25.62 -20.87 -4.57
CA ASP A 230 25.01 -20.82 -5.90
C ASP A 230 25.94 -20.23 -6.97
N ARG A 231 26.70 -19.18 -6.63
CA ARG A 231 27.67 -18.57 -7.55
C ARG A 231 28.83 -19.51 -7.85
N VAL A 232 29.31 -20.24 -6.84
CA VAL A 232 30.33 -21.28 -7.03
C VAL A 232 29.78 -22.41 -7.89
N ALA A 233 28.56 -22.89 -7.61
CA ALA A 233 27.90 -23.91 -8.39
C ALA A 233 27.77 -23.50 -9.88
N ARG A 234 27.36 -22.26 -10.16
CA ARG A 234 27.36 -21.71 -11.53
C ARG A 234 28.75 -21.75 -12.16
N SER A 235 29.79 -21.29 -11.47
CA SER A 235 31.16 -21.32 -12.01
C SER A 235 31.67 -22.72 -12.36
N VAL A 236 31.21 -23.74 -11.63
CA VAL A 236 31.50 -25.16 -11.93
C VAL A 236 30.73 -25.64 -13.16
N ILE A 237 29.43 -25.32 -13.24
CA ILE A 237 28.57 -25.66 -14.39
C ILE A 237 29.10 -25.02 -15.67
N ASP A 238 29.45 -23.73 -15.59
CA ASP A 238 29.98 -22.92 -16.70
C ASP A 238 31.44 -23.26 -17.04
N ARG A 239 32.08 -24.13 -16.24
CA ARG A 239 33.50 -24.55 -16.37
C ARG A 239 34.50 -23.38 -16.30
N VAL A 240 34.19 -22.38 -15.50
CA VAL A 240 35.04 -21.20 -15.26
C VAL A 240 35.80 -21.30 -13.92
N ALA A 241 35.40 -22.22 -13.04
CA ALA A 241 36.06 -22.42 -11.76
C ALA A 241 37.44 -23.09 -11.88
N ASP A 242 38.38 -22.71 -11.01
CA ASP A 242 39.66 -23.42 -10.86
C ASP A 242 39.44 -24.75 -10.14
N ASP A 243 39.40 -25.83 -10.93
CA ASP A 243 39.17 -27.20 -10.47
C ASP A 243 40.22 -27.65 -9.44
N ALA A 244 41.47 -27.22 -9.60
CA ALA A 244 42.56 -27.59 -8.70
C ALA A 244 42.49 -26.82 -7.36
N GLU A 245 42.04 -25.57 -7.37
CA GLU A 245 41.78 -24.83 -6.13
C GLU A 245 40.55 -25.37 -5.40
N LEU A 246 39.47 -25.66 -6.12
CA LEU A 246 38.26 -26.31 -5.59
C LEU A 246 38.57 -27.64 -4.90
N ARG A 247 39.36 -28.51 -5.54
CA ARG A 247 39.75 -29.81 -4.97
C ARG A 247 40.63 -29.67 -3.74
N ARG A 248 41.60 -28.73 -3.75
CA ARG A 248 42.45 -28.42 -2.59
C ARG A 248 41.70 -27.74 -1.44
N ALA A 249 40.51 -27.19 -1.68
CA ALA A 249 39.66 -26.70 -0.60
C ALA A 249 39.18 -27.88 0.24
N ALA A 250 38.73 -28.98 -0.41
CA ALA A 250 38.22 -30.21 0.21
C ALA A 250 39.20 -30.83 1.22
N GLU A 251 40.48 -30.91 0.85
CA GLU A 251 41.54 -31.60 1.59
C GLU A 251 41.97 -30.85 2.87
N ARG A 252 41.58 -29.58 3.05
CA ARG A 252 42.11 -28.69 4.10
C ARG A 252 41.11 -28.32 5.20
N GLY A 253 39.87 -28.82 5.14
CA GLY A 253 38.87 -28.51 6.15
C GLY A 253 38.63 -29.61 7.19
N ASP A 254 39.54 -30.58 7.30
CA ASP A 254 39.50 -31.68 8.28
C ASP A 254 40.45 -31.43 9.48
N HIS A 255 40.77 -30.15 9.76
CA HIS A 255 41.60 -29.71 10.90
C HIS A 255 40.89 -28.64 11.73
#